data_AF-A0A177Y721-F1
#
_entry.id   AF-A0A177Y721-F1
#
_cell.length_a   1.000
_cell.length_b   1.000
_cell.length_c   1.000
_cell.angle_alpha   90.00
_cell.angle_beta   90.00
_cell.angle_gamma   90.00
#
_symmetry.space_group_name_H-M   'P 1'
#
loop_
_entity.id
_entity.type
_entity.pdbx_description
1 polymer ?
#
loop_
_entity_poly.entity_id
_entity_poly.type
_entity_poly.pdbx_seq_one_letter_code
_entity_poly.pdbx_strand_id
1 'polypeptide(L)' 'MFFPSGDEYSGASIEDAKRVCGRCPVTRECLRHAMLNGEQHGIWGGLTPSERRRTRLPRLTRRPIHSVRS' A
#
# COMPACT_ATOMS: atom_id res chain seq x y z
N MET A 1 3.30 16.67 5.61
CA MET A 1 3.16 15.98 4.31
C MET A 1 3.98 14.70 4.37
N PHE A 2 3.37 13.53 4.17
CA PHE A 2 4.01 12.20 4.35
C PHE A 2 4.40 11.53 3.02
N PHE A 3 4.16 12.18 1.88
CA PHE A 3 4.45 11.64 0.55
C PHE A 3 5.14 12.71 -0.31
N PRO A 4 6.38 12.48 -0.78
CA PRO A 4 6.98 13.36 -1.78
C PRO A 4 6.20 13.26 -3.08
N SER A 5 6.03 14.41 -3.75
CA SER A 5 5.43 14.52 -5.08
C SER A 5 6.15 13.58 -6.06
N GLY A 6 5.37 13.01 -6.99
CA GLY A 6 5.63 11.72 -7.65
C GLY A 6 6.84 11.60 -8.59
N ASP A 7 7.78 12.54 -8.58
CA ASP A 7 8.96 12.53 -9.46
C ASP A 7 10.28 12.16 -8.77
N GLU A 8 10.36 12.21 -7.43
CA GLU A 8 11.61 11.95 -6.71
C GLU A 8 11.48 10.83 -5.65
N TYR A 9 11.24 9.61 -6.14
CA TYR A 9 11.29 8.41 -5.32
C TYR A 9 12.72 7.86 -5.31
N SER A 10 13.61 8.48 -4.52
CA SER A 10 14.96 7.95 -4.31
C SER A 10 14.91 6.56 -3.64
N GLY A 11 15.92 5.72 -3.86
CA GLY A 11 16.02 4.40 -3.21
C GLY A 11 15.93 4.48 -1.68
N ALA A 12 16.52 5.52 -1.08
CA ALA A 12 16.42 5.78 0.36
C ALA A 12 14.98 6.11 0.80
N SER A 13 14.26 6.93 0.01
CA SER A 13 12.86 7.28 0.27
C SER A 13 11.92 6.05 0.20
N ILE A 14 12.25 5.06 -0.64
CA ILE A 14 11.54 3.77 -0.71
C ILE A 14 11.71 2.99 0.58
N GLU A 15 12.95 2.84 1.04
CA GLU A 15 13.26 2.05 2.23
C GLU A 15 12.67 2.66 3.50
N ASP A 16 12.71 3.98 3.64
CA ASP A 16 12.06 4.69 4.75
C ASP A 16 10.54 4.48 4.76
N ALA A 17 9.89 4.63 3.61
CA ALA A 17 8.46 4.39 3.49
C ALA A 17 8.08 2.93 3.76
N LYS A 18 8.90 1.97 3.33
CA LYS A 18 8.73 0.55 3.67
C LYS A 18 8.86 0.30 5.17
N ARG A 19 9.82 0.96 5.85
CA ARG A 19 9.99 0.88 7.31
C ARG A 19 8.78 1.39 8.08
N VAL A 20 8.19 2.50 7.61
CA VAL A 20 6.93 3.03 8.17
C VAL A 20 5.79 2.03 7.96
N CYS A 21 5.64 1.48 6.76
CA CYS A 21 4.63 0.47 6.48
C CYS A 21 4.78 -0.79 7.35
N GLY A 22 6.01 -1.19 7.68
CA GLY A 22 6.28 -2.33 8.57
C GLY A 22 5.73 -2.16 10.00
N ARG A 23 5.50 -0.92 10.44
CA ARG A 23 4.93 -0.60 11.76
C ARG A 23 3.44 -0.26 11.71
N CYS A 24 2.85 -0.23 10.51
CA CYS A 24 1.46 0.15 10.33
C CYS A 24 0.52 -1.02 10.66
N PRO A 25 -0.47 -0.84 11.55
CA PRO A 25 -1.39 -1.93 11.92
C PRO A 25 -2.33 -2.33 10.78
N VAL A 26 -2.54 -1.43 9.80
CA VAL A 26 -3.48 -1.62 8.68
C VAL A 26 -2.80 -1.97 7.36
N THR A 27 -1.55 -2.42 7.37
CA THR A 27 -0.76 -2.73 6.15
C THR A 27 -1.49 -3.65 5.17
N ARG A 28 -2.17 -4.69 5.67
CA ARG A 28 -2.96 -5.61 4.84
C ARG A 28 -4.16 -4.93 4.19
N GLU A 29 -4.85 -4.07 4.91
CA GLU A 29 -6.04 -3.37 4.42
C GLU A 29 -5.66 -2.24 3.45
N CYS A 30 -4.58 -1.53 3.75
CA CYS A 30 -3.94 -0.56 2.85
C CYS A 30 -3.55 -1.21 1.51
N LEU A 31 -2.89 -2.36 1.54
CA LEU A 31 -2.54 -3.09 0.31
C LEU A 31 -3.79 -3.54 -0.46
N ARG A 32 -4.79 -4.07 0.26
CA ARG A 32 -6.07 -4.48 -0.34
C ARG A 32 -6.76 -3.31 -1.04
N HIS A 33 -6.80 -2.14 -0.39
CA HIS A 33 -7.36 -0.92 -0.96
C HIS A 33 -6.65 -0.54 -2.26
N ALA A 34 -5.32 -0.46 -2.24
CA ALA A 34 -4.53 -0.12 -3.41
C ALA A 34 -4.75 -1.07 -4.59
N MET A 35 -4.88 -2.37 -4.31
CA MET A 35 -5.12 -3.37 -5.34
C MET A 35 -6.56 -3.37 -5.85
N LEU A 36 -7.56 -3.12 -4.99
CA LEU A 36 -8.97 -3.01 -5.41
C LEU A 36 -9.24 -1.76 -6.23
N ASN A 37 -8.58 -0.65 -5.91
CA ASN A 37 -8.77 0.63 -6.60
C ASN A 37 -7.83 0.83 -7.79
N GLY A 38 -6.91 -0.11 -8.03
CA GLY A 38 -5.95 -0.01 -9.13
C GLY A 38 -4.98 1.15 -8.96
N GLU A 39 -4.60 1.47 -7.72
CA GLU A 39 -3.64 2.54 -7.43
C GLU A 39 -2.33 2.30 -8.17
N GLN A 40 -1.90 3.29 -8.96
CA GLN A 40 -0.78 3.14 -9.89
C GLN A 40 0.55 3.70 -9.36
N HIS A 41 0.49 4.50 -8.30
CA HIS A 41 1.64 5.21 -7.74
C HIS A 41 1.81 4.92 -6.25
N GLY A 42 2.95 5.32 -5.69
CA GLY A 42 3.25 5.24 -4.26
C GLY A 42 3.46 3.82 -3.68
N ILE A 43 3.92 3.80 -2.44
CA ILE A 43 4.04 2.59 -1.62
C ILE A 43 2.73 2.36 -0.87
N TRP A 44 2.15 1.18 -1.05
CA TRP A 44 0.93 0.76 -0.39
C TRP A 44 1.16 -0.58 0.29
N GLY A 45 0.89 -0.66 1.60
CA GLY A 45 1.14 -1.84 2.40
C GLY A 45 2.58 -2.38 2.30
N GLY A 46 3.56 -1.50 2.15
CA GLY A 46 4.97 -1.85 1.99
C GLY A 46 5.40 -2.26 0.58
N LEU A 47 4.53 -2.18 -0.42
CA LEU A 47 4.84 -2.53 -1.81
C LEU A 47 4.87 -1.30 -2.71
N THR A 48 5.93 -1.17 -3.50
CA THR A 48 6.00 -0.24 -4.64
C THR A 48 4.99 -0.62 -5.73
N PRO A 49 4.71 0.27 -6.70
CA PRO A 49 3.80 -0.07 -7.82
C PRO A 49 4.22 -1.32 -8.59
N SER A 50 5.52 -1.48 -8.82
CA SER A 50 6.07 -2.64 -9.52
C SER A 50 5.97 -3.94 -8.71
N GLU A 51 6.19 -3.89 -7.40
CA GLU A 51 6.01 -5.06 -6.51
C GLU A 51 4.52 -5.43 -6.38
N ARG A 52 3.65 -4.43 -6.30
CA ARG A 52 2.19 -4.63 -6.22
C ARG A 52 1.65 -5.31 -7.47
N ARG A 53 2.13 -4.96 -8.66
CA ARG A 53 1.77 -5.63 -9.93
C ARG A 53 2.18 -7.10 -9.97
N ARG A 54 3.30 -7.46 -9.35
CA ARG A 54 3.79 -8.86 -9.27
C ARG A 54 3.09 -9.67 -8.20
N THR A 55 2.42 -9.00 -7.26
CA THR A 55 1.72 -9.65 -6.15
C THR A 55 0.36 -10.17 -6.62
N ARG A 56 0.16 -11.48 -6.54
CA ARG A 56 -1.17 -12.09 -6.72
C ARG A 56 -1.82 -12.26 -5.35
N LEU A 57 -2.86 -11.47 -5.06
CA LEU A 57 -3.69 -11.73 -3.89
C LEU A 57 -4.74 -12.80 -4.21
N PRO A 58 -5.03 -13.74 -3.28
CA PRO A 58 -6.19 -14.61 -3.39
C PRO A 58 -7.43 -13.73 -3.55
N ARG A 59 -8.36 -14.16 -4.42
CA ARG A 59 -9.54 -13.39 -4.90
C ARG A 59 -9.98 -12.36 -3.85
N LEU A 60 -9.63 -11.10 -4.10
CA LEU A 60 -10.04 -9.98 -3.27
C LEU A 60 -11.54 -9.81 -3.42
N THR A 61 -12.32 -10.53 -2.61
CA THR A 61 -13.74 -10.22 -2.48
C THR A 61 -13.84 -8.80 -1.92
N ARG A 62 -14.74 -7.95 -2.43
CA ARG A 62 -14.97 -6.63 -1.83
C ARG A 62 -15.68 -6.82 -0.49
N ARG A 63 -14.92 -7.09 0.56
CA ARG A 63 -15.42 -7.02 1.93
C ARG A 63 -15.22 -5.57 2.40
N PRO A 64 -16.28 -4.86 2.78
CA PRO A 64 -16.16 -3.46 3.21
C PRO A 64 -15.18 -3.36 4.38
N ILE A 65 -14.22 -2.45 4.26
CA ILE A 65 -13.16 -2.18 5.24
C ILE A 65 -13.68 -1.48 6.51
N HIS A 66 -14.94 -1.06 6.48
CA HIS A 66 -15.67 -0.47 7.62
C HIS A 66 -16.58 -1.52 8.26
N SER A 67 -16.00 -2.40 9.07
CA SER A 67 -16.75 -3.22 10.02
C SER A 67 -16.04 -3.22 11.37
N VAL A 68 -15.70 -2.03 11.88
CA VAL A 68 -15.55 -1.86 13.33
C VAL A 68 -16.98 -1.91 13.89
N ARG A 69 -17.34 -3.07 14.44
CA ARG A 69 -18.54 -3.22 15.26
C ARG A 69 -18.27 -2.49 16.58
N SER A 70 -19.26 -1.72 17.04
CA SER A 70 -19.31 -0.98 18.30
C SER A 70 -18.88 -1.80 19.52
#